data_AF-A0A847P9N3-F1
#
_entry.id   AF-A0A847P9N3-F1
#
_cell.length_a   1.000
_cell.length_b   1.000
_cell.length_c   1.000
_cell.angle_alpha   90.00
_cell.angle_beta   90.00
_cell.angle_gamma   90.00
#
_symmetry.space_group_name_H-M   'P 1'
#
loop_
_entity.id
_entity.type
_entity.pdbx_description
1 polymer ?
#
loop_
_entity_poly.entity_id
_entity_poly.type
_entity_poly.pdbx_seq_one_letter_code
_entity_poly.pdbx_strand_id
1 'polypeptide(L)'
;MSEQYERPEWASVANGMTDEELYQAEERVWAELEAKDEEDLTIYNEEELTPEEANDLPEGSLMRKKETKALYIKVLDLWMSYGPTPKKPKEPLTKYGLMRKKYLQEWKVRTALELGENFLTHCLEVQEEAREMKASLMKELERNDPPPNKADDPMAWVQHMNALDMEAEEIVTRSLIYS
;
A
#
# COMPACT_ATOMS: atom_id res chain seq x y z
N MET A 1 21.07 46.08 -19.57
CA MET A 1 19.69 45.91 -19.07
C MET A 1 19.27 44.51 -19.47
N SER A 2 19.32 43.56 -18.55
CA SER A 2 18.78 42.21 -18.80
C SER A 2 17.26 42.33 -18.79
N GLU A 3 16.62 41.99 -19.90
CA GLU A 3 15.17 41.74 -19.92
C GLU A 3 14.87 40.71 -18.82
N GLN A 4 14.01 41.07 -17.87
CA GLN A 4 13.46 40.11 -16.92
C GLN A 4 12.59 39.16 -17.76
N TYR A 5 13.09 37.94 -17.97
CA TYR A 5 12.32 36.89 -18.61
C TYR A 5 11.16 36.51 -17.69
N GLU A 6 9.96 36.96 -18.02
CA GLU A 6 8.74 36.52 -17.34
C GLU A 6 8.38 35.10 -17.82
N ARG A 7 8.28 34.17 -16.87
CA ARG A 7 7.92 32.77 -17.15
C ARG A 7 6.48 32.71 -17.68
N PRO A 8 6.22 32.09 -18.84
CA PRO A 8 4.86 31.88 -19.32
C PRO A 8 4.02 31.05 -18.33
N GLU A 9 2.72 31.32 -18.23
CA GLU A 9 1.78 30.58 -17.35
C GLU A 9 1.76 29.06 -17.60
N TRP A 10 2.01 28.62 -18.83
CA TRP A 10 2.05 27.20 -19.18
C TRP A 10 3.38 26.52 -18.82
N ALA A 11 4.44 27.30 -18.58
CA ALA A 11 5.76 26.77 -18.34
C ALA A 11 5.90 26.40 -16.86
N SER A 12 6.34 25.15 -16.64
CA SER A 12 6.52 24.60 -15.31
C SER A 12 7.44 25.45 -14.44
N VAL A 13 7.16 25.49 -13.14
CA VAL A 13 8.03 26.16 -12.15
C VAL A 13 9.43 25.56 -12.17
N ALA A 14 9.51 24.23 -12.31
CA ALA A 14 10.76 23.49 -12.34
C ALA A 14 11.67 23.85 -13.53
N ASN A 15 11.12 24.28 -14.67
CA ASN A 15 11.92 24.59 -15.87
C ASN A 15 12.90 25.76 -15.69
N GLY A 16 12.68 26.63 -14.69
CA GLY A 16 13.55 27.76 -14.38
C GLY A 16 14.50 27.52 -13.20
N MET A 17 14.44 26.33 -12.59
CA MET A 17 15.20 25.99 -11.38
C MET A 17 16.49 25.26 -11.74
N THR A 18 17.50 25.42 -10.90
CA THR A 18 18.69 24.58 -10.91
C THR A 18 18.38 23.20 -10.33
N ASP A 19 19.21 22.20 -10.67
CA ASP A 19 19.08 20.86 -10.10
C ASP A 19 19.08 20.88 -8.56
N GLU A 20 19.94 21.71 -7.96
CA GLU A 20 20.01 21.87 -6.49
C GLU A 20 18.70 22.40 -5.91
N GLU A 21 18.11 23.43 -6.52
CA GLU A 21 16.83 23.98 -6.05
C GLU A 21 15.68 22.97 -6.19
N LEU A 22 15.70 22.13 -7.22
CA LEU A 22 14.74 21.04 -7.39
C LEU A 22 14.90 20.01 -6.27
N TYR A 23 16.13 19.55 -6.02
CA TYR A 23 16.42 18.60 -4.94
C TYR A 23 16.01 19.13 -3.57
N GLN A 24 16.26 20.40 -3.28
CA GLN A 24 15.85 21.03 -2.03
C GLN A 24 14.32 21.11 -1.89
N ALA A 25 13.60 21.38 -3.00
CA ALA A 25 12.14 21.37 -3.01
C ALA A 25 11.60 19.95 -2.75
N GLU A 26 12.19 18.94 -3.39
CA GLU A 26 11.87 17.53 -3.13
C GLU A 26 12.10 17.19 -1.65
N GLU A 27 13.32 17.40 -1.12
CA GLU A 27 13.67 17.07 0.27
C GLU A 27 12.72 17.73 1.28
N ARG A 28 12.34 18.99 1.06
CA ARG A 28 11.37 19.68 1.92
C ARG A 28 10.02 18.97 1.91
N VAL A 29 9.47 18.66 0.74
CA VAL A 29 8.16 18.01 0.61
C VAL A 29 8.20 16.60 1.20
N TRP A 30 9.30 15.88 1.02
CA TRP A 30 9.54 14.59 1.66
C TRP A 30 9.57 14.72 3.18
N ALA A 31 10.32 15.66 3.74
CA ALA A 31 10.40 15.87 5.18
C ALA A 31 9.04 16.27 5.80
N GLU A 32 8.29 17.15 5.13
CA GLU A 32 6.93 17.52 5.55
C GLU A 32 6.01 16.30 5.57
N LEU A 33 6.13 15.42 4.57
CA LEU A 33 5.28 14.25 4.49
C LEU A 33 5.72 13.16 5.48
N GLU A 34 7.01 12.97 5.74
CA GLU A 34 7.52 12.08 6.78
C GLU A 34 7.07 12.50 8.18
N ALA A 35 6.91 13.81 8.42
CA ALA A 35 6.46 14.34 9.69
C ALA A 35 4.95 14.14 9.97
N LYS A 36 4.15 13.80 8.95
CA LYS A 36 2.69 13.59 9.10
C LYS A 36 2.39 12.20 9.68
N ASP A 37 1.33 12.09 10.46
CA ASP A 37 0.78 10.79 10.82
C ASP A 37 -0.03 10.19 9.65
N GLU A 38 -0.33 8.89 9.72
CA GLU A 38 -1.11 8.17 8.70
C GLU A 38 -2.48 8.84 8.45
N GLU A 39 -3.12 9.32 9.51
CA GLU A 39 -4.46 9.93 9.47
C GLU A 39 -4.46 11.31 8.79
N ASP A 40 -3.30 11.96 8.73
CA ASP A 40 -3.13 13.28 8.12
C ASP A 40 -2.70 13.20 6.64
N LEU A 41 -2.48 11.99 6.11
CA LEU A 41 -2.17 11.78 4.71
C LEU A 41 -3.41 11.98 3.85
N THR A 42 -3.42 13.07 3.06
CA THR A 42 -4.45 13.27 2.03
C THR A 42 -4.04 12.56 0.75
N ILE A 43 -4.80 11.54 0.36
CA ILE A 43 -4.57 10.75 -0.85
C ILE A 43 -5.77 10.90 -1.78
N TYR A 44 -5.53 11.44 -2.96
CA TYR A 44 -6.53 11.57 -4.02
C TYR A 44 -6.42 10.40 -5.00
N ASN A 45 -7.55 9.94 -5.54
CA ASN A 45 -7.52 8.99 -6.65
C ASN A 45 -7.57 9.75 -7.98
N GLU A 46 -6.71 9.38 -8.93
CA GLU A 46 -6.67 9.99 -10.27
C GLU A 46 -8.04 9.92 -10.98
N GLU A 47 -8.82 8.86 -10.72
CA GLU A 47 -10.16 8.67 -11.30
C GLU A 47 -11.23 9.62 -10.76
N GLU A 48 -10.93 10.33 -9.66
CA GLU A 48 -11.83 11.29 -8.99
C GLU A 48 -11.48 12.74 -9.31
N LEU A 49 -10.37 12.99 -10.03
CA LEU A 49 -9.87 14.32 -10.35
C LEU A 49 -9.90 14.60 -11.84
N THR A 50 -10.26 15.82 -12.20
CA THR A 50 -9.92 16.39 -13.51
C THR A 50 -8.43 16.79 -13.55
N PRO A 51 -7.84 16.95 -14.74
CA PRO A 51 -6.45 17.43 -14.85
C PRO A 51 -6.22 18.80 -14.19
N GLU A 52 -7.22 19.68 -14.22
CA GLU A 52 -7.15 21.01 -13.59
C GLU A 52 -7.14 20.90 -12.06
N GLU A 53 -8.07 20.13 -11.48
CA GLU A 53 -8.09 19.89 -10.03
C GLU A 53 -6.79 19.25 -9.53
N ALA A 54 -6.24 18.29 -10.26
CA ALA A 54 -4.94 17.69 -9.92
C ALA A 54 -3.80 18.73 -9.94
N ASN A 55 -3.81 19.65 -10.89
CA ASN A 55 -2.83 20.74 -11.00
C ASN A 55 -3.03 21.82 -9.94
N ASP A 56 -4.20 21.93 -9.33
CA ASP A 56 -4.49 22.90 -8.27
C ASP A 56 -4.31 22.34 -6.85
N LEU A 57 -4.09 21.02 -6.70
CA LEU A 57 -3.80 20.42 -5.40
C LEU A 57 -2.60 21.06 -4.70
N PRO A 58 -2.58 21.14 -3.35
CA PRO A 58 -1.43 21.67 -2.64
C PRO A 58 -0.21 20.76 -2.81
N GLU A 59 0.98 21.37 -2.72
CA GLU A 59 2.24 20.62 -2.68
C GLU A 59 2.25 19.63 -1.50
N GLY A 60 2.90 18.48 -1.69
CA GLY A 60 2.86 17.36 -0.74
C GLY A 60 1.57 16.55 -0.76
N SER A 61 0.60 16.89 -1.62
CA SER A 61 -0.55 16.01 -1.88
C SER A 61 -0.10 14.70 -2.52
N LEU A 62 -0.75 13.60 -2.12
CA LEU A 62 -0.54 12.30 -2.74
C LEU A 62 -1.65 12.00 -3.74
N MET A 63 -1.27 11.44 -4.90
CA MET A 63 -2.20 10.96 -5.91
C MET A 63 -1.96 9.49 -6.22
N ARG A 64 -3.02 8.70 -6.24
CA ARG A 64 -3.00 7.29 -6.63
C ARG A 64 -3.43 7.16 -8.08
N LYS A 65 -2.52 6.62 -8.91
CA LYS A 65 -2.79 6.37 -10.32
C LYS A 65 -3.84 5.27 -10.48
N LYS A 66 -4.80 5.44 -11.38
CA LYS A 66 -5.92 4.51 -11.62
C LYS A 66 -5.44 3.10 -11.98
N GLU A 67 -4.53 2.99 -12.95
CA GLU A 67 -4.14 1.71 -13.54
C GLU A 67 -3.15 0.93 -12.69
N THR A 68 -2.08 1.61 -12.25
CA THR A 68 -0.98 0.97 -11.54
C THR A 68 -1.19 0.94 -10.03
N LYS A 69 -2.12 1.77 -9.51
CA LYS A 69 -2.28 2.08 -8.09
C LYS A 69 -0.97 2.54 -7.44
N ALA A 70 -0.03 3.07 -8.24
CA ALA A 70 1.19 3.69 -7.75
C ALA A 70 0.87 5.06 -7.15
N LEU A 71 1.61 5.44 -6.10
CA LEU A 71 1.50 6.75 -5.48
C LEU A 71 2.46 7.73 -6.15
N TYR A 72 1.97 8.94 -6.33
CA TYR A 72 2.71 10.10 -6.78
C TYR A 72 2.59 11.19 -5.73
N ILE A 73 3.64 11.98 -5.58
CA ILE A 73 3.65 13.15 -4.70
C ILE A 73 3.75 14.40 -5.56
N LYS A 74 3.04 15.44 -5.14
CA LYS A 74 3.13 16.74 -5.77
C LYS A 74 4.32 17.51 -5.21
N VAL A 75 5.29 17.82 -6.06
CA VAL A 75 6.42 18.69 -5.75
C VAL A 75 6.38 19.82 -6.76
N LEU A 76 6.28 21.05 -6.28
CA LEU A 76 5.99 22.23 -7.09
C LEU A 76 4.71 21.99 -7.94
N ASP A 77 4.83 22.09 -9.26
CA ASP A 77 3.78 21.80 -10.24
C ASP A 77 3.94 20.42 -10.91
N LEU A 78 4.82 19.56 -10.38
CA LEU A 78 5.13 18.24 -10.93
C LEU A 78 4.57 17.11 -10.07
N TRP A 79 4.12 16.05 -10.75
CA TRP A 79 3.81 14.77 -10.12
C TRP A 79 4.99 13.83 -10.23
N MET A 80 5.62 13.54 -9.10
CA MET A 80 6.77 12.65 -9.04
C MET A 80 6.36 11.28 -8.51
N SER A 81 6.97 10.22 -9.02
CA SER A 81 6.78 8.88 -8.46
C SER A 81 7.22 8.88 -7.01
N TYR A 82 6.34 8.38 -6.14
CA TYR A 82 6.57 8.44 -4.72
C TYR A 82 7.04 7.08 -4.21
N GLY A 83 8.30 7.04 -3.76
CA GLY A 83 8.99 5.87 -3.23
C GLY A 83 9.84 5.12 -4.26
N PRO A 84 10.85 4.36 -3.80
CA PRO A 84 11.66 3.51 -4.68
C PRO A 84 10.82 2.39 -5.28
N THR A 85 11.10 2.04 -6.55
CA THR A 85 10.43 0.92 -7.23
C THR A 85 10.59 -0.36 -6.40
N PRO A 86 9.50 -1.01 -5.96
CA PRO A 86 9.60 -2.17 -5.10
C PRO A 86 10.34 -3.31 -5.80
N LYS A 87 11.29 -3.91 -5.09
CA LYS A 87 12.01 -5.09 -5.56
C LYS A 87 11.04 -6.25 -5.69
N LYS A 88 11.14 -6.99 -6.79
CA LYS A 88 10.33 -8.19 -6.98
C LYS A 88 10.77 -9.24 -5.95
N PRO A 89 9.84 -9.83 -5.19
CA PRO A 89 10.16 -10.89 -4.25
C PRO A 89 10.60 -12.17 -5.00
N LYS A 90 11.29 -13.07 -4.28
CA LYS A 90 11.77 -14.36 -4.84
C LYS A 90 10.62 -15.27 -5.26
N GLU A 91 9.49 -15.17 -4.57
CA GLU A 91 8.29 -15.95 -4.80
C GLU A 91 7.08 -15.03 -5.03
N PRO A 92 6.07 -15.48 -5.80
CA PRO A 92 4.88 -14.68 -6.05
C PRO A 92 4.03 -14.52 -4.79
N LEU A 93 3.40 -13.35 -4.67
CA LEU A 93 2.36 -13.14 -3.67
C LEU A 93 1.10 -13.92 -4.05
N THR A 94 0.53 -14.60 -3.06
CA THR A 94 -0.72 -15.34 -3.10
C THR A 94 -1.76 -14.63 -2.24
N LYS A 95 -2.77 -15.33 -1.71
CA LYS A 95 -3.88 -14.75 -0.95
C LYS A 95 -3.41 -13.76 0.14
N TYR A 96 -2.65 -14.23 1.12
CA TYR A 96 -2.22 -13.39 2.25
C TYR A 96 -1.32 -12.22 1.84
N GLY A 97 -0.36 -12.48 0.96
CA GLY A 97 0.54 -11.42 0.48
C GLY A 97 -0.20 -10.34 -0.30
N LEU A 98 -1.19 -10.72 -1.12
CA LEU A 98 -2.05 -9.77 -1.82
C LEU A 98 -2.97 -9.00 -0.87
N MET A 99 -3.48 -9.64 0.18
CA MET A 99 -4.29 -8.96 1.20
C MET A 99 -3.44 -7.95 1.98
N ARG A 100 -2.23 -8.32 2.42
CA ARG A 100 -1.31 -7.41 3.12
C ARG A 100 -0.91 -6.24 2.22
N LYS A 101 -0.58 -6.52 0.95
CA LYS A 101 -0.30 -5.50 -0.06
C LYS A 101 -1.46 -4.50 -0.17
N LYS A 102 -2.69 -5.00 -0.34
CA LYS A 102 -3.88 -4.16 -0.47
C LYS A 102 -4.10 -3.32 0.79
N TYR A 103 -4.01 -3.93 1.96
CA TYR A 103 -4.17 -3.24 3.24
C TYR A 103 -3.16 -2.10 3.40
N LEU A 104 -1.87 -2.37 3.15
CA LEU A 104 -0.84 -1.35 3.24
C LEU A 104 -1.06 -0.21 2.24
N GLN A 105 -1.47 -0.52 1.02
CA GLN A 105 -1.74 0.51 0.02
C GLN A 105 -2.98 1.34 0.33
N GLU A 106 -4.01 0.78 0.97
CA GLU A 106 -5.27 1.49 1.21
C GLU A 106 -5.35 2.17 2.57
N TRP A 107 -4.73 1.59 3.60
CA TRP A 107 -4.97 1.96 5.00
C TRP A 107 -3.70 2.24 5.81
N LYS A 108 -2.52 1.86 5.31
CA LYS A 108 -1.22 2.03 6.00
C LYS A 108 -0.16 2.53 5.02
N VAL A 109 -0.47 3.61 4.33
CA VAL A 109 0.37 4.22 3.32
C VAL A 109 1.69 4.69 3.92
N ARG A 110 1.73 5.30 5.12
CA ARG A 110 2.98 5.64 5.83
C ARG A 110 3.89 4.42 5.94
N THR A 111 3.36 3.31 6.44
CA THR A 111 4.12 2.07 6.59
C THR A 111 4.57 1.51 5.23
N ALA A 112 3.71 1.56 4.21
CA ALA A 112 4.09 1.14 2.86
C ALA A 112 5.28 1.94 2.31
N LEU A 113 5.38 3.22 2.67
CA LEU A 113 6.45 4.12 2.23
C LEU A 113 7.74 3.89 2.97
N GLU A 114 7.68 3.71 4.29
CA GLU A 114 8.83 3.34 5.12
C GLU A 114 9.46 2.02 4.65
N LEU A 115 8.63 1.07 4.20
CA LEU A 115 9.11 -0.18 3.61
C LEU A 115 9.82 0.03 2.26
N GLY A 116 9.45 1.06 1.50
CA GLY A 116 10.06 1.46 0.24
C GLY A 116 10.28 0.27 -0.70
N GLU A 117 11.55 -0.02 -1.02
CA GLU A 117 11.89 -1.07 -1.97
C GLU A 117 11.59 -2.48 -1.45
N ASN A 118 11.49 -2.64 -0.13
CA ASN A 118 11.21 -3.90 0.56
C ASN A 118 9.71 -4.15 0.73
N PHE A 119 8.85 -3.25 0.26
CA PHE A 119 7.39 -3.35 0.37
C PHE A 119 6.82 -4.72 -0.05
N LEU A 120 7.22 -5.23 -1.21
CA LEU A 120 6.73 -6.53 -1.68
C LEU A 120 7.39 -7.72 -0.96
N THR A 121 8.64 -7.54 -0.49
CA THR A 121 9.33 -8.54 0.33
C THR A 121 8.63 -8.72 1.67
N HIS A 122 8.27 -7.62 2.33
CA HIS A 122 7.49 -7.66 3.57
C HIS A 122 6.14 -8.35 3.39
N CYS A 123 5.43 -8.07 2.29
CA CYS A 123 4.17 -8.77 1.99
C CYS A 123 4.36 -10.28 1.81
N LEU A 124 5.52 -10.73 1.31
CA LEU A 124 5.85 -12.14 1.21
C LEU A 124 6.17 -12.75 2.58
N GLU A 125 6.89 -12.04 3.44
CA GLU A 125 7.19 -12.50 4.81
C GLU A 125 5.91 -12.72 5.62
N VAL A 126 5.01 -11.73 5.61
CA VAL A 126 3.70 -11.81 6.27
C VAL A 126 2.85 -12.95 5.70
N GLN A 127 2.98 -13.24 4.40
CA GLN A 127 2.30 -14.35 3.78
C GLN A 127 2.75 -15.70 4.34
N GLU A 128 4.07 -15.92 4.44
CA GLU A 128 4.58 -17.19 4.95
C GLU A 128 4.22 -17.37 6.42
N GLU A 129 4.33 -16.30 7.21
CA GLU A 129 3.87 -16.30 8.61
C GLU A 129 2.38 -16.62 8.73
N ALA A 130 1.54 -16.02 7.88
CA ALA A 130 0.10 -16.30 7.86
C ALA A 130 -0.23 -17.75 7.49
N ARG A 131 0.53 -18.36 6.57
CA ARG A 131 0.35 -19.78 6.22
C ARG A 131 0.71 -20.71 7.38
N GLU A 132 1.84 -20.45 8.03
CA GLU A 132 2.30 -21.22 9.18
C GLU A 132 1.31 -21.10 10.35
N MET A 133 0.86 -19.87 10.63
CA MET A 133 -0.16 -19.60 11.65
C MET A 133 -1.46 -20.33 11.35
N LYS A 134 -1.98 -20.24 10.11
CA LYS A 134 -3.22 -20.95 9.74
C LYS A 134 -3.08 -22.46 9.93
N ALA A 135 -1.98 -23.05 9.48
CA ALA A 135 -1.73 -24.48 9.62
C ALA A 135 -1.65 -24.94 11.08
N SER A 136 -1.08 -24.11 11.96
CA SER A 136 -1.07 -24.38 13.40
C SER A 136 -2.47 -24.25 14.02
N LEU A 137 -3.20 -23.18 13.70
CA LEU A 137 -4.56 -22.94 14.21
C LEU A 137 -5.52 -24.04 13.81
N MET A 138 -5.49 -24.50 12.55
CA MET A 138 -6.34 -25.60 12.10
C MET A 138 -6.13 -26.87 12.91
N LYS A 139 -4.87 -27.23 13.22
CA LYS A 139 -4.57 -28.41 14.07
C LYS A 139 -5.10 -28.25 15.49
N GLU A 140 -5.05 -27.04 16.03
CA GLU A 140 -5.56 -26.75 17.36
C GLU A 140 -7.09 -26.78 17.40
N LEU A 141 -7.75 -26.14 16.44
CA LEU A 141 -9.20 -26.10 16.30
C LEU A 141 -9.77 -27.51 16.11
N GLU A 142 -9.20 -28.32 15.21
CA GLU A 142 -9.63 -29.72 15.02
C GLU A 142 -9.42 -30.59 16.25
N ARG A 143 -8.40 -30.31 17.07
CA ARG A 143 -8.18 -31.03 18.34
C ARG A 143 -9.24 -30.66 19.37
N ASN A 144 -9.63 -29.39 19.42
CA ASN A 144 -10.56 -28.87 20.41
C ASN A 144 -12.02 -29.14 20.03
N ASP A 145 -12.35 -29.08 18.74
CA ASP A 145 -13.67 -29.34 18.18
C ASP A 145 -13.56 -30.31 16.98
N PRO A 146 -13.41 -31.62 17.25
CA PRO A 146 -13.18 -32.61 16.21
C PRO A 146 -14.40 -32.78 15.29
N PRO A 147 -14.19 -32.93 13.97
CA PRO A 147 -15.30 -33.03 13.04
C PRO A 147 -16.04 -34.38 13.18
N PRO A 148 -17.32 -34.45 12.75
CA PRO A 148 -18.09 -35.69 12.74
C PRO A 148 -17.46 -36.75 11.81
N ASN A 149 -17.84 -38.02 11.95
CA ASN A 149 -17.29 -39.07 11.07
C ASN A 149 -17.68 -38.83 9.60
N LYS A 150 -16.69 -38.59 8.74
CA LYS A 150 -16.87 -38.32 7.32
C LYS A 150 -17.58 -39.45 6.56
N ALA A 151 -17.42 -40.70 6.98
CA ALA A 151 -18.08 -41.83 6.32
C ALA A 151 -19.59 -41.88 6.59
N ASP A 152 -20.01 -41.40 7.76
CA ASP A 152 -21.39 -41.46 8.22
C ASP A 152 -22.18 -40.23 7.77
N ASP A 153 -21.58 -39.04 7.81
CA ASP A 153 -22.16 -37.80 7.30
C ASP A 153 -21.11 -36.91 6.60
N PRO A 154 -20.90 -37.10 5.29
CA PRO A 154 -19.96 -36.30 4.52
C PRO A 154 -20.30 -34.81 4.49
N MET A 155 -21.60 -34.45 4.55
CA MET A 155 -22.02 -33.05 4.43
C MET A 155 -21.77 -32.30 5.74
N ALA A 156 -22.14 -32.90 6.89
CA ALA A 156 -21.84 -32.34 8.20
C ALA A 156 -20.33 -32.18 8.40
N TRP A 157 -19.51 -33.14 7.94
CA TRP A 157 -18.05 -33.03 7.98
C TRP A 157 -17.54 -31.82 7.18
N VAL A 158 -18.00 -31.63 5.94
CA VAL A 158 -17.58 -30.48 5.12
C VAL A 158 -18.01 -29.17 5.76
N GLN A 159 -19.24 -29.09 6.27
CA GLN A 159 -19.73 -27.89 6.97
C GLN A 159 -18.87 -27.55 8.19
N HIS A 160 -18.53 -28.56 9.01
CA HIS A 160 -17.68 -28.40 10.17
C HIS A 160 -16.28 -27.92 9.80
N MET A 161 -15.63 -28.58 8.85
CA MET A 161 -14.28 -28.19 8.41
C MET A 161 -14.24 -26.79 7.81
N ASN A 162 -15.28 -26.39 7.07
CA ASN A 162 -15.39 -25.02 6.55
C ASN A 162 -15.58 -24.00 7.67
N ALA A 163 -16.32 -24.34 8.73
CA ALA A 163 -16.48 -23.47 9.89
C ALA A 163 -15.14 -23.23 10.60
N LEU A 164 -14.36 -24.30 10.83
CA LEU A 164 -13.01 -24.19 11.42
C LEU A 164 -12.06 -23.42 10.50
N ASP A 165 -12.12 -23.64 9.19
CA ASP A 165 -11.29 -22.91 8.22
C ASP A 165 -11.60 -21.41 8.23
N MET A 166 -12.89 -21.03 8.28
CA MET A 166 -13.31 -19.63 8.40
C MET A 166 -12.83 -18.99 9.71
N GLU A 167 -12.92 -19.71 10.83
CA GLU A 167 -12.43 -19.22 12.12
C GLU A 167 -10.91 -18.99 12.10
N ALA A 168 -10.14 -19.96 11.59
CA ALA A 168 -8.70 -19.82 11.43
C ALA A 168 -8.35 -18.64 10.50
N GLU A 169 -9.10 -18.48 9.41
CA GLU A 169 -8.90 -17.38 8.45
C GLU A 169 -9.15 -16.01 9.08
N GLU A 170 -10.21 -15.86 9.89
CA GLU A 170 -10.51 -14.62 10.60
C GLU A 170 -9.39 -14.26 11.58
N ILE A 171 -8.92 -15.23 12.36
CA ILE A 171 -7.85 -15.02 13.34
C ILE A 171 -6.56 -14.58 12.63
N VAL A 172 -6.14 -15.29 11.57
CA VAL A 172 -4.92 -14.98 10.82
C VAL A 172 -5.00 -13.59 10.18
N THR A 173 -6.11 -13.29 9.52
CA THR A 173 -6.27 -12.01 8.82
C THR A 173 -6.25 -10.84 9.80
N ARG A 174 -6.95 -10.95 10.93
CA ARG A 174 -6.95 -9.91 11.96
C ARG A 174 -5.59 -9.74 12.64
N SER A 175 -4.85 -10.83 12.84
CA SER A 175 -3.61 -10.81 13.62
C SER A 175 -2.39 -10.35 12.82
N LEU A 176 -2.32 -10.70 11.52
CA LEU A 176 -1.13 -10.45 10.70
C LEU A 176 -1.38 -9.54 9.51
N ILE A 177 -2.55 -9.64 8.89
CA ILE A 177 -2.82 -8.92 7.64
C ILE A 177 -3.21 -7.47 7.93
N TYR A 178 -4.04 -7.24 8.95
CA TYR A 178 -4.60 -5.94 9.31
C TYR A 178 -3.97 -5.30 10.56
N SER A 179 -2.81 -5.80 10.99
CA SER A 179 -2.01 -5.23 12.07
C SER A 179 -1.15 -4.05 11.60
#